data_AF-A0A2I1HDA8-F1
#
_entry.id   AF-A0A2I1HDA8-F1
#
_cell.length_a   1.000
_cell.length_b   1.000
_cell.length_c   1.000
_cell.angle_alpha   90.00
_cell.angle_beta   90.00
_cell.angle_gamma   90.00
#
_symmetry.space_group_name_H-M   'P 1'
#
loop_
_entity.id
_entity.type
_entity.pdbx_description
1 polymer ?
#
loop_
_entity_poly.entity_id
_entity_poly.type
_entity_poly.pdbx_seq_one_letter_code
_entity_poly.pdbx_strand_id
1 'polypeptide(L)'
;MSFQVGPIVSPLCYIEGRDIIPSFTGPFKSSREWFDALIQKEKSFFETHGVQNLNNEMNTILADAEERTEKLVKLLALLQSKLSENNPFESIDLLPFTLIHNDFDAQNILVERSSVDNDIKIIGIIDWEFSHTGTLWELCDYPIWIQEIEYEPFEFISDKELQRNKENQGLRVHFRNEVIKIFGEKGGQLLDMKENDRRIERLETMFLVVHKFSMLESFLKCFIDHY
;
A
#
# COMPACT_ATOMS: atom_id res chain seq x y z
N MET A 1 -21.93 -24.91 -5.84
CA MET A 1 -20.89 -24.25 -6.67
C MET A 1 -20.12 -23.34 -5.72
N SER A 2 -18.83 -23.61 -5.48
CA SER A 2 -18.00 -22.77 -4.60
C SER A 2 -17.30 -21.72 -5.45
N PHE A 3 -17.51 -20.43 -5.13
CA PHE A 3 -16.73 -19.35 -5.72
C PHE A 3 -15.40 -19.21 -4.97
N GLN A 4 -14.33 -18.93 -5.71
CA GLN A 4 -13.01 -18.66 -5.16
C GLN A 4 -12.50 -17.34 -5.74
N VAL A 5 -11.98 -16.48 -4.87
CA VAL A 5 -11.33 -15.24 -5.29
C VAL A 5 -10.01 -15.56 -5.99
N GLY A 6 -9.80 -14.93 -7.15
CA GLY A 6 -8.61 -15.13 -7.99
C GLY A 6 -7.38 -14.35 -7.49
N PRO A 7 -6.23 -14.50 -8.16
CA PRO A 7 -4.99 -13.82 -7.80
C PRO A 7 -5.07 -12.30 -7.99
N ILE A 8 -4.02 -11.59 -7.56
CA ILE A 8 -3.99 -10.12 -7.50
C ILE A 8 -4.15 -9.52 -8.90
N VAL A 9 -5.02 -8.52 -9.01
CA VAL A 9 -5.20 -7.70 -10.22
C VAL A 9 -5.10 -6.24 -9.81
N SER A 10 -4.23 -5.49 -10.49
CA SER A 10 -3.95 -4.10 -10.12
C SER A 10 -4.21 -3.14 -11.29
N PRO A 11 -5.01 -2.07 -11.09
CA PRO A 11 -5.20 -1.05 -12.12
C PRO A 11 -3.97 -0.16 -12.31
N LEU A 12 -3.02 -0.18 -11.36
CA LEU A 12 -1.83 0.68 -11.35
C LEU A 12 -0.91 0.46 -12.55
N CYS A 13 -1.01 -0.69 -13.23
CA CYS A 13 -0.27 -0.93 -14.45
C CYS A 13 -0.74 -0.07 -15.65
N TYR A 14 -1.85 0.66 -15.55
CA TYR A 14 -2.48 1.35 -16.68
C TYR A 14 -2.72 2.86 -16.48
N ILE A 15 -2.19 3.44 -15.41
CA ILE A 15 -2.38 4.86 -15.10
C ILE A 15 -1.19 5.70 -15.55
N GLU A 16 -1.42 7.01 -15.77
CA GLU A 16 -0.35 8.02 -15.97
C GLU A 16 0.73 7.63 -17.00
N GLY A 17 0.30 7.10 -18.15
CA GLY A 17 1.18 6.75 -19.27
C GLY A 17 1.98 5.45 -19.08
N ARG A 18 1.64 4.60 -18.10
CA ARG A 18 2.26 3.27 -17.94
C ARG A 18 1.61 2.23 -18.86
N ASP A 19 0.44 2.51 -19.41
CA ASP A 19 -0.26 1.65 -20.37
C ASP A 19 0.54 1.39 -21.65
N ILE A 20 1.38 2.35 -22.07
CA ILE A 20 2.23 2.22 -23.26
C ILE A 20 3.51 1.40 -23.03
N ILE A 21 3.87 1.10 -21.77
CA ILE A 21 5.06 0.33 -21.43
C ILE A 21 4.71 -1.17 -21.45
N PRO A 22 5.29 -1.96 -22.38
CA PRO A 22 5.02 -3.39 -22.45
C PRO A 22 5.51 -4.10 -21.19
N SER A 23 4.59 -4.75 -20.47
CA SER A 23 4.93 -5.53 -19.28
C SER A 23 3.90 -6.63 -19.05
N PHE A 24 4.26 -7.64 -18.25
CA PHE A 24 3.25 -8.49 -17.64
C PHE A 24 2.46 -7.65 -16.60
N THR A 25 1.14 -7.72 -16.63
CA THR A 25 0.23 -6.90 -15.80
C THR A 25 -0.69 -7.76 -14.93
N GLY A 26 -0.29 -9.02 -14.71
CA GLY A 26 -1.02 -9.98 -13.89
C GLY A 26 -1.93 -10.91 -14.71
N PRO A 27 -2.77 -11.70 -14.02
CA PRO A 27 -2.94 -11.73 -12.57
C PRO A 27 -1.69 -12.25 -11.83
N PHE A 28 -1.33 -11.63 -10.70
CA PHE A 28 -0.13 -11.95 -9.92
C PHE A 28 -0.44 -12.95 -8.81
N LYS A 29 0.44 -13.94 -8.62
CA LYS A 29 0.23 -15.01 -7.63
C LYS A 29 0.65 -14.62 -6.22
N SER A 30 1.33 -13.48 -6.07
CA SER A 30 1.87 -13.02 -4.80
C SER A 30 2.22 -11.52 -4.87
N SER A 31 2.30 -10.85 -3.72
CA SER A 31 2.74 -9.45 -3.62
C SER A 31 4.16 -9.30 -4.13
N ARG A 32 5.05 -10.28 -3.90
CA ARG A 32 6.39 -10.29 -4.51
C ARG A 32 6.34 -10.16 -6.03
N GLU A 33 5.56 -11.01 -6.70
CA GLU A 33 5.42 -10.98 -8.16
C GLU A 33 4.81 -9.66 -8.63
N TRP A 34 3.83 -9.15 -7.90
CA TRP A 34 3.19 -7.87 -8.20
C TRP A 34 4.14 -6.68 -8.07
N PHE A 35 4.85 -6.55 -6.94
CA PHE A 35 5.81 -5.46 -6.71
C PHE A 35 7.00 -5.54 -7.67
N ASP A 36 7.51 -6.74 -7.98
CA ASP A 36 8.57 -6.88 -8.98
C ASP A 36 8.12 -6.35 -10.34
N ALA A 37 6.90 -6.69 -10.78
CA ALA A 37 6.32 -6.18 -12.01
C ALA A 37 6.13 -4.65 -12.00
N LEU A 38 5.68 -4.06 -10.89
CA LEU A 38 5.56 -2.60 -10.74
C LEU A 38 6.93 -1.92 -10.85
N ILE A 39 7.96 -2.44 -10.17
CA ILE A 39 9.30 -1.86 -10.19
C ILE A 39 9.93 -1.99 -11.59
N GLN A 40 9.76 -3.14 -12.27
CA GLN A 40 10.24 -3.32 -13.65
C GLN A 40 9.55 -2.35 -14.59
N LYS A 41 8.26 -2.10 -14.37
CA LYS A 41 7.47 -1.17 -15.19
C LYS A 41 7.93 0.27 -15.01
N GLU A 42 8.11 0.73 -13.78
CA GLU A 42 8.67 2.07 -13.50
C GLU A 42 10.07 2.22 -14.08
N LYS A 43 10.93 1.21 -13.92
CA LYS A 43 12.27 1.22 -14.51
C LYS A 43 12.22 1.39 -16.03
N SER A 44 11.41 0.59 -16.72
CA SER A 44 11.25 0.65 -18.18
C SER A 44 10.66 1.99 -18.64
N PHE A 45 9.74 2.56 -17.84
CA PHE A 45 9.18 3.88 -18.08
C PHE A 45 10.27 4.97 -18.03
N PHE A 46 11.10 4.99 -16.99
CA PHE A 46 12.16 6.00 -16.87
C PHE A 46 13.32 5.79 -17.84
N GLU A 47 13.62 4.55 -18.25
CA GLU A 47 14.56 4.28 -19.35
C GLU A 47 14.09 4.92 -20.68
N THR A 48 12.78 4.93 -20.93
CA THR A 48 12.20 5.45 -22.19
C THR A 48 11.89 6.94 -22.12
N HIS A 49 11.35 7.40 -21.00
CA HIS A 49 10.74 8.73 -20.86
C HIS A 49 11.38 9.60 -19.77
N GLY A 50 12.35 9.10 -19.00
CA GLY A 50 12.83 9.78 -17.80
C GLY A 50 13.43 11.17 -18.05
N VAL A 51 14.23 11.32 -19.11
CA VAL A 51 14.82 12.62 -19.47
C VAL A 51 13.75 13.65 -19.83
N GLN A 52 12.76 13.25 -20.64
CA GLN A 52 11.65 14.14 -21.01
C GLN A 52 10.78 14.48 -19.80
N ASN A 53 10.49 13.48 -18.95
CA ASN A 53 9.70 13.63 -17.74
C ASN A 53 10.37 14.60 -16.76
N LEU A 54 11.66 14.42 -16.49
CA LEU A 54 12.45 15.28 -15.61
C LEU A 54 12.59 16.71 -16.17
N ASN A 55 12.80 16.84 -17.48
CA ASN A 55 12.87 18.16 -18.12
C ASN A 55 11.53 18.91 -17.99
N ASN A 56 10.41 18.21 -18.20
CA ASN A 56 9.07 18.80 -18.03
C ASN A 56 8.78 19.18 -16.55
N GLU A 57 9.31 18.42 -15.60
CA GLU A 57 9.11 18.67 -14.17
C GLU A 57 9.97 19.83 -13.64
N MET A 58 11.25 19.89 -14.04
CA MET A 58 12.25 20.75 -13.38
C MET A 58 12.94 21.77 -14.29
N ASN A 59 12.64 21.80 -15.61
CA ASN A 59 13.34 22.64 -16.60
C ASN A 59 14.87 22.49 -16.53
N THR A 60 15.33 21.26 -16.37
CA THR A 60 16.74 20.91 -16.16
C THR A 60 17.53 20.90 -17.47
N ILE A 61 18.83 21.22 -17.41
CA ILE A 61 19.73 21.09 -18.57
C ILE A 61 19.83 19.61 -18.96
N LEU A 62 19.76 19.32 -20.27
CA LEU A 62 19.72 17.96 -20.81
C LEU A 62 20.73 16.98 -20.17
N ALA A 63 21.99 17.39 -20.01
CA ALA A 63 23.03 16.55 -19.44
C ALA A 63 22.76 16.14 -17.97
N ASP A 64 22.23 17.06 -17.14
CA ASP A 64 21.84 16.73 -15.75
C ASP A 64 20.59 15.84 -15.74
N ALA A 65 19.67 16.04 -16.69
CA ALA A 65 18.50 15.20 -16.82
C ALA A 65 18.85 13.75 -17.21
N GLU A 66 19.82 13.58 -18.12
CA GLU A 66 20.37 12.27 -18.49
C GLU A 66 21.05 11.58 -17.29
N GLU A 67 21.95 12.28 -16.59
CA GLU A 67 22.67 11.74 -15.43
C GLU A 67 21.71 11.31 -14.32
N ARG A 68 20.74 12.16 -13.96
CA ARG A 68 19.75 11.84 -12.92
C ARG A 68 18.83 10.70 -13.32
N THR A 69 18.41 10.64 -14.58
CA THR A 69 17.59 9.53 -15.08
C THR A 69 18.35 8.21 -14.99
N GLU A 70 19.62 8.18 -15.43
CA GLU A 70 20.47 7.00 -15.33
C GLU A 70 20.64 6.56 -13.86
N LYS A 71 20.81 7.52 -12.96
CA LYS A 71 20.89 7.26 -11.51
C LYS A 71 19.60 6.66 -10.95
N LEU A 72 18.43 7.19 -11.33
CA LEU A 72 17.13 6.67 -10.90
C LEU A 72 16.93 5.22 -11.37
N VAL A 73 17.23 4.94 -12.64
CA VAL A 73 17.15 3.57 -13.22
C VAL A 73 18.08 2.62 -12.46
N LYS A 74 19.29 3.06 -12.10
CA LYS A 74 20.22 2.28 -11.25
C LYS A 74 19.65 2.02 -9.85
N LEU A 75 18.98 2.99 -9.23
CA LEU A 75 18.33 2.81 -7.92
C LEU A 75 17.20 1.80 -7.99
N LEU A 76 16.36 1.84 -9.04
CA LEU A 76 15.30 0.85 -9.25
C LEU A 76 15.86 -0.57 -9.45
N ALA A 77 16.93 -0.71 -10.24
CA ALA A 77 17.61 -1.99 -10.41
C ALA A 77 18.24 -2.51 -9.11
N LEU A 78 18.84 -1.61 -8.31
CA LEU A 78 19.39 -1.95 -7.00
C LEU A 78 18.31 -2.41 -6.02
N LEU A 79 17.15 -1.73 -6.01
CA LEU A 79 15.99 -2.14 -5.21
C LEU A 79 15.56 -3.56 -5.56
N GLN A 80 15.43 -3.89 -6.85
CA GLN A 80 15.05 -5.23 -7.31
C GLN A 80 16.03 -6.30 -6.85
N SER A 81 17.34 -6.01 -6.91
CA SER A 81 18.37 -6.91 -6.40
C SER A 81 18.20 -7.14 -4.89
N LYS A 82 18.03 -6.07 -4.11
CA LYS A 82 17.84 -6.11 -2.65
C LYS A 82 16.59 -6.91 -2.24
N LEU A 83 15.48 -6.75 -2.96
CA LEU A 83 14.24 -7.50 -2.72
C LEU A 83 14.35 -8.97 -3.14
N SER A 84 15.18 -9.27 -4.16
CA SER A 84 15.46 -10.64 -4.57
C SER A 84 16.32 -11.40 -3.55
N GLU A 85 17.27 -10.71 -2.91
CA GLU A 85 18.15 -11.27 -1.88
C GLU A 85 17.47 -11.43 -0.52
N ASN A 86 16.67 -10.44 -0.12
CA ASN A 86 15.92 -10.42 1.13
C ASN A 86 14.48 -10.04 0.83
N ASN A 87 13.58 -11.03 0.77
CA ASN A 87 12.22 -10.81 0.32
C ASN A 87 11.29 -10.52 1.52
N PRO A 88 10.83 -9.26 1.71
CA PRO A 88 9.92 -8.94 2.81
C PRO A 88 8.52 -9.55 2.62
N PHE A 89 8.17 -9.98 1.40
CA PHE A 89 6.83 -10.48 1.09
C PHE A 89 6.63 -11.97 1.46
N GLU A 90 7.72 -12.72 1.70
CA GLU A 90 7.66 -14.18 1.90
C GLU A 90 6.80 -14.62 3.09
N SER A 91 6.77 -13.79 4.14
CA SER A 91 5.96 -14.01 5.34
C SER A 91 4.48 -13.64 5.17
N ILE A 92 4.12 -12.93 4.09
CA ILE A 92 2.77 -12.35 3.90
C ILE A 92 2.04 -12.87 2.65
N ASP A 93 2.77 -13.39 1.67
CA ASP A 93 2.26 -13.92 0.40
C ASP A 93 1.62 -15.30 0.57
N LEU A 94 0.47 -15.31 1.24
CA LEU A 94 -0.19 -16.54 1.64
C LEU A 94 -1.65 -16.55 1.22
N LEU A 95 -2.08 -17.71 0.73
CA LEU A 95 -3.49 -17.98 0.40
C LEU A 95 -4.39 -17.93 1.65
N PRO A 96 -5.69 -17.65 1.48
CA PRO A 96 -6.38 -17.36 0.21
C PRO A 96 -6.19 -15.91 -0.26
N PHE A 97 -6.43 -15.68 -1.56
CA PHE A 97 -6.67 -14.33 -2.06
C PHE A 97 -7.99 -13.78 -1.51
N THR A 98 -8.04 -12.46 -1.35
CA THR A 98 -9.12 -11.72 -0.70
C THR A 98 -9.71 -10.73 -1.69
N LEU A 99 -10.99 -10.39 -1.52
CA LEU A 99 -11.60 -9.26 -2.22
C LEU A 99 -11.47 -8.04 -1.31
N ILE A 100 -10.73 -7.04 -1.77
CA ILE A 100 -10.43 -5.81 -1.05
C ILE A 100 -11.38 -4.72 -1.54
N HIS A 101 -11.96 -3.94 -0.62
CA HIS A 101 -12.82 -2.80 -0.96
C HIS A 101 -12.02 -1.57 -1.43
N ASN A 102 -10.81 -1.40 -0.88
CA ASN A 102 -9.85 -0.31 -1.11
C ASN A 102 -10.27 1.08 -0.59
N ASP A 103 -11.57 1.36 -0.48
CA ASP A 103 -12.07 2.61 0.11
C ASP A 103 -13.02 2.34 1.29
N PHE A 104 -12.58 1.52 2.25
CA PHE A 104 -13.46 1.09 3.36
C PHE A 104 -13.47 2.11 4.50
N ASP A 105 -14.19 3.21 4.29
CA ASP A 105 -14.41 4.25 5.30
C ASP A 105 -15.85 4.28 5.85
N ALA A 106 -16.12 5.15 6.82
CA ALA A 106 -17.45 5.26 7.44
C ALA A 106 -18.57 5.73 6.47
N GLN A 107 -18.22 6.41 5.38
CA GLN A 107 -19.17 6.90 4.37
C GLN A 107 -19.70 5.74 3.52
N ASN A 108 -18.93 4.66 3.40
CA ASN A 108 -19.26 3.47 2.62
C ASN A 108 -19.96 2.36 3.44
N ILE A 109 -20.32 2.64 4.70
CA ILE A 109 -21.03 1.71 5.58
C ILE A 109 -22.44 2.24 5.86
N LEU A 110 -23.45 1.50 5.39
CA LEU A 110 -24.85 1.77 5.70
C LEU A 110 -25.23 1.13 7.03
N VAL A 111 -25.78 1.92 7.95
CA VAL A 111 -26.22 1.46 9.26
C VAL A 111 -27.70 1.73 9.50
N GLU A 112 -28.36 0.79 10.16
CA GLU A 112 -29.69 0.95 10.73
C GLU A 112 -29.56 1.06 12.25
N ARG A 113 -30.19 2.09 12.83
CA ARG A 113 -30.24 2.27 14.29
C ARG A 113 -31.58 1.80 14.80
N SER A 114 -31.55 0.81 15.67
CA SER A 114 -32.75 0.32 16.34
C SER A 114 -33.31 1.40 17.27
N SER A 115 -34.62 1.64 17.17
CA SER A 115 -35.34 2.61 18.00
C SER A 115 -35.66 2.08 19.40
N VAL A 116 -35.46 0.79 19.66
CA VAL A 116 -35.88 0.11 20.89
C VAL A 116 -34.73 -0.08 21.88
N ASP A 117 -33.58 -0.55 21.40
CA ASP A 117 -32.40 -0.90 22.22
C ASP A 117 -31.17 -0.03 21.91
N ASN A 118 -31.32 0.94 20.99
CA ASN A 118 -30.26 1.83 20.55
C ASN A 118 -29.06 1.12 19.88
N ASP A 119 -29.27 -0.13 19.43
CA ASP A 119 -28.25 -0.90 18.73
C ASP A 119 -28.02 -0.39 17.30
N ILE A 120 -26.82 -0.62 16.78
CA ILE A 120 -26.41 -0.21 15.43
C ILE A 120 -26.06 -1.46 14.63
N LYS A 121 -26.80 -1.67 13.54
CA LYS A 121 -26.59 -2.80 12.64
C LYS A 121 -26.07 -2.32 11.29
N ILE A 122 -24.99 -2.93 10.81
CA ILE A 122 -24.53 -2.75 9.43
C ILE A 122 -25.54 -3.44 8.50
N ILE A 123 -26.15 -2.68 7.60
CA ILE A 123 -27.16 -3.16 6.63
C ILE A 123 -26.62 -3.23 5.19
N GLY A 124 -25.47 -2.60 4.92
CA GLY A 124 -24.85 -2.64 3.61
C GLY A 124 -23.45 -2.04 3.59
N ILE A 125 -22.65 -2.50 2.62
CA ILE A 125 -21.38 -1.91 2.23
C ILE A 125 -21.54 -1.49 0.77
N ILE A 126 -21.30 -0.22 0.47
CA ILE A 126 -21.50 0.38 -0.85
C ILE A 126 -20.18 0.87 -1.43
N ASP A 127 -20.19 1.33 -2.68
CA ASP A 127 -19.05 1.95 -3.35
C ASP A 127 -17.86 1.04 -3.65
N TRP A 128 -18.14 -0.08 -4.33
CA TRP A 128 -17.16 -1.11 -4.67
C TRP A 128 -16.30 -0.79 -5.92
N GLU A 129 -16.29 0.46 -6.41
CA GLU A 129 -15.66 0.81 -7.69
C GLU A 129 -14.13 0.67 -7.70
N PHE A 130 -13.50 0.77 -6.52
CA PHE A 130 -12.07 0.55 -6.31
C PHE A 130 -11.71 -0.86 -5.82
N SER A 131 -12.69 -1.77 -5.83
CA SER A 131 -12.46 -3.13 -5.35
C SER A 131 -11.52 -3.92 -6.27
N HIS A 132 -10.67 -4.73 -5.66
CA HIS A 132 -9.70 -5.56 -6.37
C HIS A 132 -9.40 -6.84 -5.59
N THR A 133 -8.76 -7.79 -6.26
CA THR A 133 -8.26 -8.98 -5.62
C THR A 133 -6.88 -8.70 -5.02
N GLY A 134 -6.68 -9.11 -3.77
CA GLY A 134 -5.46 -8.88 -3.02
C GLY A 134 -5.10 -10.08 -2.14
N THR A 135 -4.17 -9.85 -1.23
CA THR A 135 -3.70 -10.83 -0.25
C THR A 135 -4.34 -10.61 1.13
N LEU A 136 -4.12 -11.54 2.06
CA LEU A 136 -4.52 -11.33 3.45
C LEU A 136 -3.78 -10.15 4.10
N TRP A 137 -2.59 -9.80 3.62
CA TRP A 137 -1.86 -8.61 4.07
C TRP A 137 -2.64 -7.31 3.81
N GLU A 138 -3.23 -7.17 2.62
CA GLU A 138 -4.02 -6.00 2.26
C GLU A 138 -5.34 -5.95 3.04
N LEU A 139 -5.90 -7.11 3.40
CA LEU A 139 -7.12 -7.19 4.20
C LEU A 139 -6.88 -6.92 5.68
N CYS A 140 -5.73 -7.35 6.22
CA CYS A 140 -5.35 -7.17 7.61
C CYS A 140 -4.75 -5.80 7.84
N ASP A 141 -5.60 -4.78 7.85
CA ASP A 141 -5.24 -3.41 8.23
C ASP A 141 -6.22 -2.85 9.27
N TYR A 142 -5.74 -1.91 10.08
CA TYR A 142 -6.61 -1.20 11.00
C TYR A 142 -7.45 -0.18 10.23
N PRO A 143 -8.77 -0.07 10.53
CA PRO A 143 -9.59 1.00 9.98
C PRO A 143 -8.97 2.38 10.27
N ILE A 144 -9.03 3.28 9.28
CA ILE A 144 -8.37 4.59 9.32
C ILE A 144 -8.69 5.40 10.60
N TRP A 145 -9.88 5.25 11.16
CA TRP A 145 -10.29 5.97 12.36
C TRP A 145 -9.67 5.45 13.68
N ILE A 146 -9.14 4.22 13.69
CA ILE A 146 -8.40 3.63 14.83
C ILE A 146 -6.91 3.41 14.54
N GLN A 147 -6.40 3.90 13.41
CA GLN A 147 -4.95 3.97 13.17
C GLN A 147 -4.29 4.91 14.20
N GLU A 148 -3.06 4.59 14.61
CA GLU A 148 -2.29 5.50 15.46
C GLU A 148 -1.88 6.71 14.64
N ILE A 149 -2.07 7.90 15.20
CA ILE A 149 -1.56 9.13 14.60
C ILE A 149 -0.15 9.30 15.14
N GLU A 150 0.85 9.22 14.26
CA GLU A 150 2.22 9.57 14.61
C GLU A 150 2.35 11.10 14.60
N TYR A 151 2.62 11.67 15.77
CA TYR A 151 2.87 13.11 15.91
C TYR A 151 4.36 13.38 15.75
N GLU A 152 4.69 14.45 15.04
CA GLU A 152 6.06 14.93 14.96
C GLU A 152 6.54 15.36 16.37
N PRO A 153 7.85 15.28 16.69
CA PRO A 153 8.39 15.50 18.04
C PRO A 153 8.08 16.87 18.69
N PHE A 154 7.50 17.80 17.93
CA PHE A 154 7.19 19.18 18.34
C PHE A 154 5.73 19.56 18.12
N GLU A 155 4.86 18.63 17.72
CA GLU A 155 3.43 18.91 17.60
C GLU A 155 2.78 19.04 18.97
N PHE A 156 2.04 20.13 19.16
CA PHE A 156 1.22 20.32 20.33
C PHE A 156 -0.01 19.41 20.24
N ILE A 157 -0.05 18.35 21.05
CA ILE A 157 -1.18 17.43 21.14
C ILE A 157 -2.18 18.02 22.14
N SER A 158 -3.41 18.25 21.69
CA SER A 158 -4.49 18.69 22.56
C SER A 158 -4.96 17.57 23.51
N ASP A 159 -5.54 17.94 24.65
CA ASP A 159 -6.15 16.97 25.58
C ASP A 159 -7.20 16.08 24.90
N LYS A 160 -7.90 16.62 23.89
CA LYS A 160 -8.88 15.87 23.09
C LYS A 160 -8.23 14.78 22.25
N GLU A 161 -7.10 15.08 21.63
CA GLU A 161 -6.34 14.11 20.83
C GLU A 161 -5.72 13.04 21.72
N LEU A 162 -5.18 13.43 22.88
CA LEU A 162 -4.68 12.47 23.86
C LEU A 162 -5.77 11.51 24.34
N GLN A 163 -6.98 12.02 24.60
CA GLN A 163 -8.12 11.19 24.99
C GLN A 163 -8.56 10.26 23.85
N ARG A 164 -8.64 10.77 22.61
CA ARG A 164 -8.95 9.96 21.43
C ARG A 164 -7.94 8.84 21.23
N ASN A 165 -6.65 9.10 21.40
CA ASN A 165 -5.61 8.07 21.26
C ASN A 165 -5.78 6.95 22.30
N LYS A 166 -6.10 7.28 23.55
CA LYS A 166 -6.37 6.28 24.59
C LYS A 166 -7.60 5.41 24.25
N GLU A 167 -8.65 6.02 23.73
CA GLU A 167 -9.84 5.28 23.28
C GLU A 167 -9.51 4.36 22.09
N ASN A 168 -8.76 4.88 21.12
CA ASN A 168 -8.31 4.11 19.95
C ASN A 168 -7.45 2.92 20.36
N GLN A 169 -6.56 3.03 21.37
CA GLN A 169 -5.79 1.90 21.88
C GLN A 169 -6.69 0.74 22.34
N GLY A 170 -7.77 1.04 23.07
CA GLY A 170 -8.74 0.02 23.49
C GLY A 170 -9.45 -0.62 22.30
N LEU A 171 -9.85 0.18 21.30
CA LEU A 171 -10.49 -0.30 20.08
C LEU A 171 -9.56 -1.16 19.22
N ARG A 172 -8.27 -0.82 19.13
CA ARG A 172 -7.26 -1.60 18.40
C ARG A 172 -7.08 -2.98 19.01
N VAL A 173 -6.99 -3.08 20.33
CA VAL A 173 -6.92 -4.38 21.03
C VAL A 173 -8.15 -5.23 20.71
N HIS A 174 -9.35 -4.62 20.76
CA HIS A 174 -10.58 -5.32 20.40
C HIS A 174 -10.59 -5.78 18.93
N PHE A 175 -10.23 -4.89 18.00
CA PHE A 175 -10.15 -5.19 16.58
C PHE A 175 -9.17 -6.33 16.29
N ARG A 176 -7.96 -6.26 16.85
CA ARG A 176 -6.94 -7.31 16.73
C ARG A 176 -7.46 -8.67 17.20
N ASN A 177 -8.18 -8.71 18.32
CA ASN A 177 -8.76 -9.94 18.83
C ASN A 177 -9.83 -10.52 17.90
N GLU A 178 -10.67 -9.68 17.29
CA GLU A 178 -11.67 -10.13 16.30
C GLU A 178 -10.98 -10.58 14.99
N VAL A 179 -9.91 -9.92 14.55
CA VAL A 179 -9.08 -10.37 13.43
C VAL A 179 -8.50 -11.76 13.71
N ILE A 180 -7.97 -12.00 14.92
CA ILE A 180 -7.46 -13.33 15.31
C ILE A 180 -8.57 -14.37 15.32
N LYS A 181 -9.77 -14.01 15.78
CA LYS A 181 -10.91 -14.91 15.80
C LYS A 181 -11.38 -15.32 14.39
N ILE A 182 -11.27 -14.41 13.42
CA ILE A 182 -11.70 -14.64 12.03
C ILE A 182 -10.58 -15.31 11.20
N PHE A 183 -9.35 -14.82 11.31
CA PHE A 183 -8.23 -15.20 10.44
C PHE A 183 -7.13 -16.02 11.16
N GLY A 184 -7.33 -16.33 12.44
CA GLY A 184 -6.35 -17.00 13.30
C GLY A 184 -5.22 -16.08 13.76
N GLU A 185 -4.29 -16.64 14.56
CA GLU A 185 -3.10 -15.93 15.05
C GLU A 185 -2.31 -15.21 13.95
N LYS A 186 -2.35 -15.77 12.75
CA LYS A 186 -1.71 -15.20 11.58
C LYS A 186 -2.25 -13.82 11.20
N GLY A 187 -3.56 -13.58 11.29
CA GLY A 187 -4.12 -12.25 11.04
C GLY A 187 -3.60 -11.22 12.05
N GLY A 188 -3.47 -11.62 13.32
CA GLY A 188 -2.83 -10.81 14.35
C GLY A 188 -1.35 -10.52 14.05
N GLN A 189 -0.60 -11.53 13.61
CA GLN A 189 0.80 -11.36 13.21
C GLN A 189 0.96 -10.39 12.03
N LEU A 190 0.06 -10.41 11.04
CA LEU A 190 0.10 -9.47 9.93
C LEU A 190 -0.13 -8.03 10.38
N LEU A 191 -1.08 -7.80 11.30
CA LEU A 191 -1.28 -6.48 11.91
C LEU A 191 -0.05 -6.01 12.68
N ASP A 192 0.53 -6.89 13.52
CA ASP A 192 1.73 -6.56 14.29
C ASP A 192 2.93 -6.28 13.36
N MET A 193 3.03 -6.99 12.24
CA MET A 193 4.08 -6.76 11.25
C MET A 193 3.94 -5.42 10.55
N LYS A 194 2.71 -4.98 10.21
CA LYS A 194 2.47 -3.63 9.65
C LYS A 194 2.95 -2.53 10.58
N GLU A 195 2.80 -2.70 11.88
CA GLU A 195 3.26 -1.72 12.87
C GLU A 195 4.80 -1.72 13.04
N ASN A 196 5.42 -2.90 12.99
CA ASN A 196 6.83 -3.07 13.37
C ASN A 196 7.82 -3.08 12.20
N ASP A 197 7.37 -3.44 10.99
CA ASP A 197 8.21 -3.52 9.79
C ASP A 197 7.63 -2.69 8.64
N ARG A 198 8.14 -1.46 8.54
CA ARG A 198 7.72 -0.50 7.51
C ARG A 198 8.32 -0.77 6.14
N ARG A 199 9.08 -1.84 5.92
CA ARG A 199 9.67 -2.10 4.59
C ARG A 199 8.56 -2.26 3.55
N ILE A 200 7.52 -3.02 3.87
CA ILE A 200 6.40 -3.24 2.94
C ILE A 200 5.58 -1.96 2.79
N GLU A 201 5.27 -1.25 3.88
CA GLU A 201 4.58 0.05 3.84
C GLU A 201 5.32 1.09 2.98
N ARG A 202 6.65 1.15 3.07
CA ARG A 202 7.47 2.05 2.23
C ARG A 202 7.45 1.63 0.76
N LEU A 203 7.44 0.32 0.46
CA LEU A 203 7.26 -0.17 -0.90
C LEU A 203 5.87 0.19 -1.41
N GLU A 204 4.83 0.01 -0.60
CA GLU A 204 3.46 0.42 -0.92
C GLU A 204 3.40 1.91 -1.22
N THR A 205 3.99 2.74 -0.36
CA THR A 205 4.09 4.18 -0.57
C THR A 205 4.77 4.53 -1.89
N MET A 206 5.83 3.82 -2.27
CA MET A 206 6.58 4.08 -3.51
C MET A 206 5.87 3.62 -4.78
N PHE A 207 5.07 2.55 -4.74
CA PHE A 207 4.59 1.89 -5.97
C PHE A 207 3.08 1.74 -6.08
N LEU A 208 2.30 1.99 -5.02
CA LEU A 208 0.84 2.02 -5.09
C LEU A 208 0.27 3.35 -5.61
N VAL A 209 1.13 4.33 -5.83
CA VAL A 209 0.80 5.61 -6.46
C VAL A 209 1.89 5.95 -7.47
N VAL A 210 1.49 6.60 -8.56
CA VAL A 210 2.45 7.17 -9.51
C VAL A 210 3.01 8.47 -8.95
N HIS A 211 4.32 8.48 -8.72
CA HIS A 211 5.05 9.65 -8.25
C HIS A 211 5.64 10.46 -9.38
N LYS A 212 5.88 11.74 -9.08
CA LYS A 212 6.80 12.59 -9.83
C LYS A 212 8.24 12.04 -9.73
N PHE A 213 9.09 12.39 -10.68
CA PHE A 213 10.47 11.92 -10.74
C PHE A 213 11.22 12.20 -9.44
N SER A 214 11.19 13.45 -8.97
CA SER A 214 11.97 13.88 -7.80
C SER A 214 11.53 13.20 -6.51
N MET A 215 10.23 12.89 -6.40
CA MET A 215 9.65 12.24 -5.24
C MET A 215 10.02 10.76 -5.18
N LEU A 216 9.87 10.03 -6.29
CA LEU A 216 10.29 8.63 -6.36
C LEU A 216 11.80 8.50 -6.12
N GLU A 217 12.60 9.38 -6.71
CA GLU A 217 14.05 9.43 -6.48
C GLU A 217 14.39 9.60 -4.99
N SER A 218 13.66 10.46 -4.28
CA SER A 218 13.85 10.70 -2.85
C SER A 218 13.45 9.48 -2.01
N PHE A 219 12.30 8.87 -2.30
CA PHE A 219 11.88 7.66 -1.59
C PHE A 219 12.83 6.49 -1.80
N LEU A 220 13.31 6.27 -3.03
CA LEU A 220 14.26 5.20 -3.33
C LEU A 220 15.58 5.37 -2.57
N LYS A 221 16.14 6.59 -2.54
CA LYS A 221 17.36 6.89 -1.77
C LYS A 221 17.13 6.59 -0.29
N CYS A 222 16.06 7.16 0.28
CA CYS A 222 15.72 6.96 1.69
C CYS A 222 15.54 5.47 2.01
N PHE A 223 14.84 4.71 1.17
CA PHE A 223 14.64 3.28 1.38
C PHE A 223 15.96 2.50 1.33
N ILE A 224 16.77 2.72 0.29
CA ILE A 224 18.04 1.99 0.08
C ILE A 224 19.05 2.28 1.18
N ASP A 225 19.12 3.52 1.67
CA ASP A 225 20.03 3.91 2.76
C ASP A 225 19.68 3.25 4.09
N HIS A 226 18.43 2.81 4.27
CA HIS A 226 17.91 2.16 5.48
C HIS A 226 17.58 0.67 5.29
N TYR A 227 17.97 0.07 4.15
CA TYR A 227 17.72 -1.34 3.80
C TYR A 227 18.94 -2.23 4.00
#